data_AF-A0A381V215-F1
#
_entry.id   AF-A0A381V215-F1
#
_cell.length_a   1.000
_cell.length_b   1.000
_cell.length_c   1.000
_cell.angle_alpha   90.00
_cell.angle_beta   90.00
_cell.angle_gamma   90.00
#
_symmetry.space_group_name_H-M   'P 1'
#
loop_
_entity.id
_entity.type
_entity.pdbx_description
1 polymer ?
#
loop_
_entity_poly.entity_id
_entity_poly.type
_entity_poly.pdbx_seq_one_letter_code
_entity_poly.pdbx_strand_id
1 'polypeptide(L)'
;MNEEENIPAEDNALQMIYDDQTEKIEQDTIRKLENREEHSVLEAEMVKGEPLYPHEITRDGVLTLYIMAILFYLSAFIPPPLHESADPTAGTSFPPPLPDWYLLWAFGCLKVAWDIKLGIPLSMIPFLGLDDIELFLMSAKVWGTLVQGLIVGLVVAVPFLDRAIGALVDPQYGDVINRGHERRPIEDPIRAAIGVYGIAMVIMLSVFSINANIALYYPSVTTAVLSSLTLWGPIACALITYIFLDRRRSEGAKPLTDEERFDLYIKGIQDRRMQRIYEFKLNRCYQCGLCDDICPVRDMEGEHELNIIFNTFQNKHDGVALWSCISCGMCTAVCPQNIEYVDYVLEQRLLATLGAKA
;
A
#
# COMPACT_ATOMS: atom_id res chain seq x y z
N MET A 1 48.22 11.88 37.91
CA MET A 1 47.79 11.45 36.59
C MET A 1 46.42 10.81 36.77
N ASN A 2 45.39 11.58 36.50
CA ASN A 2 43.99 11.21 36.22
C ASN A 2 43.26 12.55 36.18
N GLU A 3 43.23 13.12 34.99
CA GLU A 3 42.44 14.30 34.65
C GLU A 3 40.98 13.87 34.67
N GLU A 4 40.23 14.32 35.69
CA GLU A 4 38.77 14.33 35.61
C GLU A 4 38.40 15.42 34.61
N GLU A 5 38.01 14.97 33.42
CA GLU A 5 37.54 15.79 32.32
C GLU A 5 36.24 16.48 32.74
N ASN A 6 36.33 17.78 33.01
CA ASN A 6 35.22 18.64 33.41
C ASN A 6 34.29 18.86 32.20
N ILE A 7 33.31 17.98 32.02
CA ILE A 7 32.28 18.11 30.99
C ILE A 7 31.46 19.37 31.30
N PRO A 8 31.37 20.35 30.37
CA PRO A 8 30.70 21.62 30.63
C PRO A 8 29.21 21.37 30.92
N ALA A 9 28.64 22.11 31.88
CA ALA A 9 27.26 21.97 32.31
C ALA A 9 26.23 22.13 31.18
N GLU A 10 26.60 22.81 30.09
CA GLU A 10 25.79 22.94 28.87
C GLU A 10 25.62 21.60 28.13
N ASP A 11 26.66 20.75 28.04
CA ASP A 11 26.57 19.44 27.37
C ASP A 11 25.69 18.48 28.17
N ASN A 12 25.75 18.53 29.51
CA ASN A 12 24.88 17.75 30.39
C ASN A 12 23.41 18.20 30.31
N ALA A 13 23.17 19.50 30.19
CA ALA A 13 21.82 20.03 29.98
C ALA A 13 21.27 19.65 28.60
N LEU A 14 22.11 19.71 27.56
CA LEU A 14 21.75 19.28 26.21
C LEU A 14 21.40 17.79 26.18
N GLN A 15 22.19 16.96 26.85
CA GLN A 15 21.96 15.52 26.94
C GLN A 15 20.69 15.19 27.73
N MET A 16 20.43 15.86 28.85
CA MET A 16 19.15 15.75 29.57
C MET A 16 17.95 16.20 28.72
N ILE A 17 18.09 17.24 27.90
CA ILE A 17 17.03 17.68 26.99
C ILE A 17 16.78 16.63 25.91
N TYR A 18 17.84 16.05 25.33
CA TYR A 18 17.70 14.96 24.37
C TYR A 18 17.04 13.72 24.99
N ASP A 19 17.43 13.34 26.20
CA ASP A 19 16.86 12.19 26.91
C ASP A 19 15.38 12.43 27.26
N ASP A 20 15.03 13.62 27.78
CA ASP A 20 13.63 14.01 28.07
C ASP A 20 12.78 14.10 26.79
N GLN A 21 13.35 14.60 25.68
CA GLN A 21 12.67 14.60 24.38
C GLN A 21 12.42 13.17 23.88
N THR A 22 13.40 12.27 24.04
CA THR A 22 13.28 10.88 23.61
C THR A 22 12.24 10.14 24.46
N GLU A 23 12.25 10.34 25.78
CA GLU A 23 11.29 9.77 26.70
C GLU A 23 9.87 10.30 26.45
N LYS A 24 9.71 11.59 26.14
CA LYS A 24 8.43 12.17 25.71
C LYS A 24 7.93 11.61 24.39
N ILE A 25 8.82 11.42 23.41
CA ILE A 25 8.46 10.78 22.13
C ILE A 25 7.99 9.36 22.38
N GLU A 26 8.71 8.60 23.23
CA GLU A 26 8.38 7.22 23.58
C GLU A 26 7.03 7.13 24.32
N GLN A 27 6.81 7.98 25.33
CA GLN A 27 5.54 8.07 26.06
C GLN A 27 4.39 8.54 25.16
N ASP A 28 4.61 9.45 24.23
CA ASP A 28 3.61 9.89 23.26
C ASP A 28 3.27 8.76 22.26
N THR A 29 4.25 7.97 21.83
CA THR A 29 3.97 6.74 21.07
C THR A 29 3.16 5.74 21.87
N ILE A 30 3.50 5.49 23.14
CA ILE A 30 2.76 4.57 24.01
C ILE A 30 1.32 5.05 24.20
N ARG A 31 1.12 6.33 24.49
CA ARG A 31 -0.22 6.94 24.66
C ARG A 31 -1.04 6.91 23.37
N LYS A 32 -0.39 7.16 22.22
CA LYS A 32 -1.01 7.03 20.89
C LYS A 32 -1.38 5.58 20.55
N LEU A 33 -0.65 4.60 21.09
CA LEU A 33 -0.93 3.17 20.89
C LEU A 33 -2.03 2.65 21.84
N GLU A 34 -2.03 3.07 23.10
CA GLU A 34 -3.00 2.66 24.13
C GLU A 34 -4.40 3.20 23.82
N ASN A 35 -4.51 4.48 23.44
CA ASN A 35 -5.79 5.06 23.01
C ASN A 35 -6.28 4.53 21.65
N ARG A 36 -5.39 3.93 20.83
CA ARG A 36 -5.76 3.41 19.51
C ARG A 36 -6.64 2.16 19.59
N GLU A 37 -6.47 1.31 20.59
CA GLU A 37 -7.37 0.16 20.80
C GLU A 37 -8.80 0.64 21.05
N GLU A 38 -8.97 1.66 21.89
CA GLU A 38 -10.28 2.25 22.22
C GLU A 38 -10.90 2.97 21.02
N HIS A 39 -10.08 3.66 20.20
CA HIS A 39 -10.54 4.30 18.96
C HIS A 39 -11.00 3.29 17.91
N SER A 40 -10.33 2.15 17.73
CA SER A 40 -10.67 1.16 16.70
C SER A 40 -12.06 0.52 16.87
N VAL A 41 -12.52 0.38 18.12
CA VAL A 41 -13.85 -0.17 18.45
C VAL A 41 -14.95 0.88 18.22
N LEU A 42 -14.65 2.15 18.49
CA LEU A 42 -15.56 3.27 18.21
C LEU A 42 -15.63 3.62 16.71
N GLU A 43 -14.53 3.43 15.96
CA GLU A 43 -14.44 3.64 14.51
C GLU A 43 -15.35 2.71 13.72
N ALA A 44 -15.55 1.47 14.19
CA ALA A 44 -16.48 0.52 13.58
C ALA A 44 -17.96 0.91 13.75
N GLU A 45 -18.28 1.71 14.77
CA GLU A 45 -19.65 2.16 15.05
C GLU A 45 -20.00 3.46 14.31
N MET A 46 -19.01 4.26 13.92
CA MET A 46 -19.17 5.52 13.16
C MET A 46 -18.77 5.39 11.68
N VAL A 47 -19.17 4.30 11.01
CA VAL A 47 -19.01 4.19 9.54
C VAL A 47 -19.77 5.33 8.88
N LYS A 48 -19.04 6.36 8.46
CA LYS A 48 -19.60 7.44 7.68
C LYS A 48 -19.88 6.95 6.26
N GLY A 49 -21.15 6.94 5.94
CA GLY A 49 -21.68 6.71 4.60
C GLY A 49 -23.05 7.34 4.51
N GLU A 50 -23.51 7.55 3.28
CA GLU A 50 -24.91 7.88 3.07
C GLU A 50 -25.75 6.63 3.38
N PRO A 51 -27.00 6.78 3.88
CA PRO A 51 -27.87 5.63 4.07
C PRO A 51 -28.02 4.88 2.75
N LEU A 52 -28.05 3.54 2.82
CA LEU A 52 -28.14 2.66 1.65
C LEU A 52 -29.23 3.10 0.67
N TYR A 53 -30.36 3.58 1.19
CA TYR A 53 -31.44 4.14 0.40
C TYR A 53 -31.66 5.62 0.77
N PRO A 54 -31.85 6.53 -0.20
CA PRO A 54 -31.91 6.30 -1.65
C PRO A 54 -30.57 6.46 -2.38
N HIS A 55 -29.60 7.18 -1.80
CA HIS A 55 -28.45 7.70 -2.53
C HIS A 55 -27.54 6.59 -3.06
N GLU A 56 -27.06 5.69 -2.19
CA GLU A 56 -26.17 4.59 -2.56
C GLU A 56 -26.82 3.63 -3.57
N ILE A 57 -28.08 3.24 -3.35
CA ILE A 57 -28.85 2.39 -4.28
C ILE A 57 -28.99 3.04 -5.66
N THR A 58 -29.27 4.35 -5.74
CA THR A 58 -29.40 5.01 -7.04
C THR A 58 -28.07 5.05 -7.80
N ARG A 59 -26.97 5.37 -7.12
CA ARG A 59 -25.62 5.37 -7.70
C ARG A 59 -25.24 3.98 -8.21
N ASP A 60 -25.40 2.96 -7.38
CA ASP A 60 -25.03 1.57 -7.72
C ASP A 60 -25.96 0.98 -8.78
N GLY A 61 -27.23 1.39 -8.80
CA GLY A 61 -28.20 1.04 -9.84
C GLY A 61 -27.79 1.59 -11.21
N VAL A 62 -27.39 2.87 -11.29
CA VAL A 62 -26.88 3.48 -12.53
C VAL A 62 -25.62 2.76 -13.01
N LEU A 63 -24.68 2.47 -12.11
CA LEU A 63 -23.46 1.75 -12.45
C LEU A 63 -23.76 0.33 -12.98
N THR A 64 -24.71 -0.37 -12.35
CA THR A 64 -25.13 -1.71 -12.77
C THR A 64 -25.76 -1.70 -14.17
N LEU A 65 -26.65 -0.75 -14.44
CA LEU A 65 -27.25 -0.57 -15.76
C LEU A 65 -26.20 -0.22 -16.82
N TYR A 66 -25.20 0.60 -16.46
CA TYR A 66 -24.10 0.94 -17.34
C TYR A 66 -23.21 -0.26 -17.68
N ILE A 67 -22.82 -1.06 -16.68
CA ILE A 67 -22.04 -2.30 -16.90
C ILE A 67 -22.84 -3.28 -17.76
N MET A 68 -24.14 -3.44 -17.51
CA MET A 68 -25.02 -4.29 -18.30
C MET A 68 -25.09 -3.82 -19.77
N ALA A 69 -25.17 -2.50 -20.00
CA ALA A 69 -25.15 -1.93 -21.34
C ALA A 69 -23.84 -2.23 -22.08
N ILE A 70 -22.69 -2.16 -21.40
CA ILE A 70 -21.38 -2.54 -21.97
C ILE A 70 -21.36 -4.02 -22.36
N LEU A 71 -21.90 -4.92 -21.52
CA LEU A 71 -21.94 -6.35 -21.81
C LEU A 71 -22.84 -6.67 -23.03
N PHE A 72 -24.01 -6.03 -23.13
CA PHE A 72 -24.86 -6.15 -24.31
C PHE A 72 -24.20 -5.57 -25.57
N TYR A 73 -23.50 -4.45 -25.43
CA TYR A 73 -22.74 -3.87 -26.53
C TYR A 73 -21.64 -4.82 -27.02
N LEU A 74 -20.79 -5.34 -26.13
CA LEU A 74 -19.70 -6.26 -26.49
C LEU A 74 -20.22 -7.57 -27.10
N SER A 75 -21.29 -8.14 -26.54
CA SER A 75 -21.88 -9.39 -27.08
C SER A 75 -22.50 -9.22 -28.46
N ALA A 76 -23.01 -8.03 -28.79
CA ALA A 76 -23.56 -7.73 -30.11
C ALA A 76 -22.47 -7.56 -31.19
N PHE A 77 -21.31 -6.96 -30.86
CA PHE A 77 -20.26 -6.65 -31.83
C PHE A 77 -19.12 -7.68 -31.89
N ILE A 78 -18.88 -8.44 -30.82
CA ILE A 78 -17.80 -9.42 -30.73
C ILE A 78 -18.40 -10.77 -30.28
N PRO A 79 -19.21 -11.44 -31.12
CA PRO A 79 -19.70 -12.77 -30.79
C PRO A 79 -18.54 -13.77 -30.76
N PRO A 80 -18.53 -14.71 -29.79
CA PRO A 80 -17.50 -15.74 -29.75
C PRO A 80 -17.57 -16.60 -31.03
N PRO A 81 -16.43 -16.92 -31.67
CA PRO A 81 -16.43 -17.80 -32.83
C PRO A 81 -16.91 -19.20 -32.42
N LEU A 82 -17.84 -19.77 -33.19
CA LEU A 82 -18.27 -21.16 -32.99
C LEU A 82 -17.18 -22.08 -33.57
N HIS A 83 -16.44 -22.76 -32.70
CA HIS A 83 -15.44 -23.73 -33.11
C HIS A 83 -16.09 -25.04 -33.58
N GLU A 84 -15.34 -25.83 -34.35
CA GLU A 84 -15.76 -27.16 -34.77
C GLU A 84 -15.91 -28.11 -33.56
N SER A 85 -16.70 -29.17 -33.74
CA SER A 85 -16.87 -30.19 -32.71
C SER A 85 -15.53 -30.83 -32.34
N ALA A 86 -15.31 -31.07 -31.05
CA ALA A 86 -14.09 -31.68 -30.55
C ALA A 86 -13.87 -33.09 -31.14
N ASP A 87 -12.74 -33.29 -31.82
CA ASP A 87 -12.31 -34.57 -32.37
C ASP A 87 -11.04 -35.05 -31.65
N PRO A 88 -11.08 -36.19 -30.91
CA PRO A 88 -9.90 -36.71 -30.20
C PRO A 88 -8.84 -37.32 -31.14
N THR A 89 -9.16 -37.52 -32.42
CA THR A 89 -8.23 -38.08 -33.42
C THR A 89 -7.52 -37.02 -34.25
N ALA A 90 -7.99 -35.77 -34.19
CA ALA A 90 -7.34 -34.64 -34.83
C ALA A 90 -6.00 -34.33 -34.15
N GLY A 91 -4.99 -34.00 -34.96
CA GLY A 91 -3.70 -33.53 -34.45
C GLY A 91 -3.85 -32.22 -33.68
N THR A 92 -2.90 -31.92 -32.79
CA THR A 92 -2.90 -30.63 -32.07
C THR A 92 -2.80 -29.48 -33.06
N SER A 93 -3.80 -28.60 -33.05
CA SER A 93 -3.82 -27.38 -33.86
C SER A 93 -2.60 -26.49 -33.56
N PHE A 94 -2.07 -25.83 -34.60
CA PHE A 94 -1.05 -24.79 -34.47
C PHE A 94 -1.66 -23.44 -34.87
N PRO A 95 -1.59 -22.39 -34.03
CA PRO A 95 -0.95 -22.32 -32.71
C PRO A 95 -1.62 -23.21 -31.65
N PRO A 96 -0.88 -23.63 -30.61
CA PRO A 96 -1.40 -24.53 -29.58
C PRO A 96 -2.65 -23.95 -28.90
N PRO A 97 -3.64 -24.80 -28.53
CA PRO A 97 -4.83 -24.34 -27.84
C PRO A 97 -4.45 -23.67 -26.52
N LEU A 98 -4.98 -22.47 -26.30
CA LEU A 98 -4.77 -21.65 -25.12
C LEU A 98 -6.07 -21.55 -24.34
N PRO A 99 -6.05 -21.54 -23.00
CA PRO A 99 -7.24 -21.27 -22.22
C PRO A 99 -7.62 -19.78 -22.27
N ASP A 100 -8.77 -19.43 -21.70
CA ASP A 100 -9.22 -18.05 -21.58
C ASP A 100 -8.23 -17.17 -20.80
N TRP A 101 -8.32 -15.85 -21.04
CA TRP A 101 -7.35 -14.87 -20.55
C TRP A 101 -7.13 -14.90 -19.04
N TYR A 102 -8.17 -15.18 -18.24
CA TYR A 102 -8.09 -15.26 -16.78
C TYR A 102 -7.43 -16.55 -16.26
N LEU A 103 -7.21 -17.56 -17.11
CA LEU A 103 -6.50 -18.81 -16.80
C LEU A 103 -5.09 -18.87 -17.39
N LEU A 104 -4.67 -17.87 -18.16
CA LEU A 104 -3.35 -17.86 -18.81
C LEU A 104 -2.20 -17.93 -17.81
N TRP A 105 -2.30 -17.28 -16.65
CA TRP A 105 -1.26 -17.35 -15.61
C TRP A 105 -1.06 -18.78 -15.09
N ALA A 106 -2.15 -19.54 -14.92
CA ALA A 106 -2.11 -20.92 -14.47
C ALA A 106 -1.45 -21.81 -15.53
N PHE A 107 -1.81 -21.60 -16.81
CA PHE A 107 -1.13 -22.26 -17.92
C PHE A 107 0.35 -21.86 -18.03
N GLY A 108 0.68 -20.61 -17.70
CA GLY A 108 2.05 -20.11 -17.57
C GLY A 108 2.87 -20.92 -16.58
N CYS A 109 2.33 -21.22 -15.39
CA CYS A 109 2.99 -22.08 -14.39
C CYS A 109 3.35 -23.47 -14.95
N LEU A 110 2.48 -24.06 -15.77
CA LEU A 110 2.74 -25.36 -16.40
C LEU A 110 3.84 -25.28 -17.46
N LYS A 111 3.95 -24.17 -18.19
CA LYS A 111 5.01 -23.96 -19.18
C LYS A 111 6.36 -23.61 -18.57
N VAL A 112 6.39 -22.97 -17.39
CA VAL A 112 7.62 -22.65 -16.66
C VAL A 112 8.16 -23.88 -15.93
N ALA A 113 7.29 -24.81 -15.55
CA ALA A 113 7.67 -26.00 -14.80
C ALA A 113 8.66 -26.89 -15.57
N TRP A 114 9.69 -27.36 -14.86
CA TRP A 114 10.64 -28.36 -15.33
C TRP A 114 10.48 -29.67 -14.54
N ASP A 115 10.97 -30.77 -15.10
CA ASP A 115 11.01 -32.03 -14.38
C ASP A 115 12.04 -31.96 -13.26
N ILE A 116 11.60 -32.21 -12.03
CA ILE A 116 12.47 -32.16 -10.85
C ILE A 116 13.12 -33.53 -10.70
N LYS A 117 14.39 -33.61 -11.09
CA LYS A 117 15.26 -34.77 -10.90
C LYS A 117 16.32 -34.40 -9.87
N LEU A 118 16.42 -35.20 -8.81
CA LEU A 118 17.47 -35.07 -7.80
C LEU A 118 18.55 -36.11 -8.11
N GLY A 119 19.63 -35.67 -8.74
CA GLY A 119 20.82 -36.50 -8.92
C GLY A 119 21.64 -36.48 -7.63
N ILE A 120 21.85 -37.64 -7.02
CA ILE A 120 22.89 -37.77 -5.99
C ILE A 120 24.17 -38.16 -6.74
N PRO A 121 25.19 -37.27 -6.81
CA PRO A 121 26.44 -37.57 -7.50
C PRO A 121 27.28 -38.52 -6.65
N LEU A 122 26.88 -39.79 -6.59
CA LEU A 122 27.58 -40.84 -5.85
C LEU A 122 28.94 -41.16 -6.50
N SER A 123 29.12 -40.80 -7.77
CA SER A 123 30.40 -40.80 -8.48
C SER A 123 31.47 -39.87 -7.87
N MET A 124 31.09 -38.95 -6.98
CA MET A 124 32.02 -38.08 -6.25
C MET A 124 32.76 -38.81 -5.10
N ILE A 125 32.36 -40.04 -4.74
CA ILE A 125 33.01 -40.88 -3.71
C ILE A 125 33.71 -42.06 -4.42
N PRO A 126 35.01 -41.94 -4.77
CA PRO A 126 35.66 -42.86 -5.71
C PRO A 126 35.83 -44.30 -5.19
N PHE A 127 35.75 -44.51 -3.88
CA PHE A 127 35.96 -45.82 -3.25
C PHE A 127 34.77 -46.78 -3.38
N LEU A 128 33.55 -46.27 -3.63
CA LEU A 128 32.34 -47.10 -3.69
C LEU A 128 31.99 -47.61 -5.10
N GLY A 129 32.55 -47.04 -6.17
CA GLY A 129 32.35 -47.53 -7.55
C GLY A 129 30.88 -47.59 -8.00
N LEU A 130 30.02 -46.74 -7.44
CA LEU A 130 28.58 -46.70 -7.71
C LEU A 130 28.24 -45.66 -8.77
N ASP A 131 27.30 -46.00 -9.65
CA ASP A 131 26.75 -45.09 -10.66
C ASP A 131 25.87 -44.00 -10.01
N ASP A 132 25.77 -42.85 -10.68
CA ASP A 132 24.91 -41.75 -10.24
C ASP A 132 23.44 -42.18 -10.24
N ILE A 133 22.77 -42.01 -9.10
CA ILE A 133 21.35 -42.33 -8.96
C ILE A 133 20.54 -41.07 -9.26
N GLU A 134 19.87 -41.04 -10.41
CA GLU A 134 18.88 -40.02 -10.74
C GLU A 134 17.53 -40.36 -10.07
N LEU A 135 17.22 -39.70 -8.96
CA LEU A 135 15.94 -39.87 -8.28
C LEU A 135 14.91 -38.91 -8.89
N PHE A 136 13.92 -39.46 -9.61
CA PHE A 136 12.81 -38.69 -10.13
C PHE A 136 11.84 -38.33 -9.00
N LEU A 137 11.76 -37.04 -8.64
CA LEU A 137 10.90 -36.57 -7.55
C LEU A 137 9.47 -36.34 -8.05
N MET A 138 9.31 -35.52 -9.10
CA MET A 138 8.01 -35.20 -9.67
C MET A 138 8.13 -34.68 -11.11
N SER A 139 7.09 -34.93 -11.90
CA SER A 139 6.95 -34.38 -13.25
C SER A 139 6.68 -32.87 -13.22
N ALA A 140 7.11 -32.17 -14.26
CA ALA A 140 6.77 -30.78 -14.55
C ALA A 140 5.27 -30.49 -14.41
N LYS A 141 4.40 -31.44 -14.81
CA LYS A 141 2.94 -31.26 -14.68
C LYS A 141 2.52 -31.14 -13.21
N VAL A 142 3.02 -32.03 -12.36
CA VAL A 142 2.68 -32.08 -10.92
C VAL A 142 3.22 -30.83 -10.23
N TRP A 143 4.49 -30.49 -10.47
CA TRP A 143 5.12 -29.29 -9.93
C TRP A 143 4.39 -28.01 -10.35
N GLY A 144 4.09 -27.86 -11.65
CA GLY A 144 3.39 -26.69 -12.18
C GLY A 144 1.99 -26.52 -11.59
N THR A 145 1.24 -27.61 -11.39
CA THR A 145 -0.06 -27.55 -10.70
C THR A 145 0.07 -27.21 -9.21
N LEU A 146 1.10 -27.73 -8.53
CA LEU A 146 1.34 -27.45 -7.12
C LEU A 146 1.66 -25.97 -6.90
N VAL A 147 2.46 -25.36 -7.78
CA VAL A 147 2.76 -23.92 -7.74
C VAL A 147 1.50 -23.07 -7.87
N GLN A 148 0.53 -23.45 -8.71
CA GLN A 148 -0.76 -22.74 -8.80
C GLN A 148 -1.50 -22.78 -7.47
N GLY A 149 -1.61 -23.96 -6.87
CA GLY A 149 -2.22 -24.13 -5.54
C GLY A 149 -1.49 -23.35 -4.46
N LEU A 150 -0.16 -23.25 -4.53
CA LEU A 150 0.67 -22.47 -3.61
C LEU A 150 0.42 -20.97 -3.76
N ILE A 151 0.27 -20.44 -4.97
CA ILE A 151 -0.05 -19.02 -5.21
C ILE A 151 -1.41 -18.68 -4.60
N VAL A 152 -2.44 -19.47 -4.90
CA VAL A 152 -3.79 -19.25 -4.36
C VAL A 152 -3.79 -19.43 -2.84
N GLY A 153 -3.12 -20.47 -2.35
CA GLY A 153 -2.97 -20.73 -0.91
C GLY A 153 -2.29 -19.59 -0.18
N LEU A 154 -1.24 -18.98 -0.76
CA LEU A 154 -0.56 -17.82 -0.19
C LEU A 154 -1.49 -16.62 -0.11
N VAL A 155 -2.27 -16.32 -1.16
CA VAL A 155 -3.25 -15.22 -1.16
C VAL A 155 -4.30 -15.40 -0.07
N VAL A 156 -4.85 -16.62 0.07
CA VAL A 156 -5.81 -16.95 1.14
C VAL A 156 -5.14 -16.87 2.52
N ALA A 157 -3.86 -17.20 2.61
CA ALA A 157 -3.10 -17.17 3.86
C ALA A 157 -2.66 -15.77 4.29
N VAL A 158 -2.66 -14.75 3.40
CA VAL A 158 -2.21 -13.38 3.71
C VAL A 158 -2.76 -12.84 5.05
N PRO A 159 -4.08 -12.82 5.33
CA PRO A 159 -4.59 -12.28 6.59
C PRO A 159 -4.10 -13.05 7.83
N PHE A 160 -3.84 -14.35 7.69
CA PHE A 160 -3.33 -15.18 8.78
C PHE A 160 -1.82 -14.99 8.99
N LEU A 161 -1.06 -14.86 7.89
CA LEU A 161 0.37 -14.56 7.91
C LEU A 161 0.63 -13.19 8.52
N ASP A 162 -0.15 -12.17 8.14
CA ASP A 162 -0.04 -10.83 8.69
C ASP A 162 -0.28 -10.82 10.21
N ARG A 163 -1.32 -11.53 10.67
CA ARG A 163 -1.61 -11.69 12.10
C ARG A 163 -0.49 -12.42 12.84
N ALA A 164 0.08 -13.47 12.24
CA ALA A 164 1.15 -14.25 12.84
C ALA A 164 2.47 -13.45 12.93
N ILE A 165 2.80 -12.69 11.88
CA ILE A 165 3.96 -11.80 11.86
C ILE A 165 3.77 -10.67 12.88
N GLY A 166 2.58 -10.06 12.95
CA GLY A 166 2.27 -9.03 13.96
C GLY A 166 2.44 -9.55 15.39
N ALA A 167 1.97 -10.77 15.67
CA ALA A 167 2.17 -11.40 16.98
C ALA A 167 3.63 -11.75 17.30
N LEU A 168 4.47 -11.99 16.28
CA LEU A 168 5.91 -12.25 16.43
C LEU A 168 6.70 -10.97 16.68
N VAL A 169 6.36 -9.88 15.99
CA VAL A 169 7.05 -8.59 16.09
C VAL A 169 6.75 -7.90 17.42
N ASP A 170 5.47 -7.85 17.82
CA ASP A 170 5.02 -7.16 19.03
C ASP A 170 4.25 -8.11 19.97
N PRO A 171 4.95 -8.92 20.80
CA PRO A 171 4.30 -9.93 21.64
C PRO A 171 3.42 -9.35 22.76
N GLN A 172 3.63 -8.09 23.15
CA GLN A 172 2.93 -7.44 24.26
C GLN A 172 1.61 -6.77 23.84
N TYR A 173 1.55 -6.22 22.62
CA TYR A 173 0.37 -5.54 22.07
C TYR A 173 -0.34 -6.40 21.00
N GLY A 174 0.29 -7.47 20.50
CA GLY A 174 -0.27 -8.26 19.40
C GLY A 174 -0.42 -7.44 18.11
N ASP A 175 -1.27 -7.90 17.20
CA ASP A 175 -1.54 -7.22 15.93
C ASP A 175 -2.51 -6.02 16.07
N VAL A 176 -2.27 -5.13 17.04
CA VAL A 176 -3.07 -3.91 17.24
C VAL A 176 -2.74 -2.88 16.17
N ILE A 177 -1.49 -2.87 15.70
CA ILE A 177 -1.02 -1.93 14.68
C ILE A 177 -1.80 -2.13 13.37
N ASN A 178 -2.14 -3.35 12.96
CA ASN A 178 -2.84 -3.62 11.68
C ASN A 178 -4.37 -3.77 11.78
N ARG A 179 -4.99 -3.61 12.95
CA ARG A 179 -6.46 -3.74 13.10
C ARG A 179 -7.17 -2.42 12.82
N GLY A 180 -8.34 -2.52 12.15
CA GLY A 180 -9.34 -1.44 12.07
C GLY A 180 -9.06 -0.31 11.07
N HIS A 181 -7.82 -0.15 10.61
CA HIS A 181 -7.44 0.97 9.73
C HIS A 181 -7.09 0.52 8.31
N GLU A 182 -7.79 1.07 7.32
CA GLU A 182 -7.40 0.99 5.92
C GLU A 182 -6.10 1.76 5.69
N ARG A 183 -5.03 1.00 5.43
CA ARG A 183 -3.73 1.58 5.13
C ARG A 183 -3.59 1.91 3.67
N ARG A 184 -3.00 3.07 3.42
CA ARG A 184 -2.65 3.48 2.06
C ARG A 184 -1.38 2.74 1.64
N PRO A 185 -1.22 2.41 0.35
CA PRO A 185 0.00 1.77 -0.14
C PRO A 185 1.29 2.55 0.19
N ILE A 186 1.21 3.87 0.37
CA ILE A 186 2.35 4.73 0.71
C ILE A 186 2.79 4.62 2.17
N GLU A 187 1.89 4.25 3.08
CA GLU A 187 2.21 4.11 4.51
C GLU A 187 3.02 2.84 4.76
N ASP A 188 2.69 1.77 4.02
CA ASP A 188 3.37 0.48 4.06
C ASP A 188 3.98 0.09 2.70
N PRO A 189 5.17 0.64 2.37
CA PRO A 189 5.81 0.40 1.08
C PRO A 189 6.14 -1.08 0.84
N ILE A 190 6.40 -1.86 1.91
CA ILE A 190 6.75 -3.29 1.82
C ILE A 190 5.53 -4.11 1.36
N ARG A 191 4.36 -3.93 2.00
CA ARG A 191 3.14 -4.68 1.65
C ARG A 191 2.66 -4.32 0.25
N ALA A 192 2.72 -3.02 -0.08
CA ALA A 192 2.42 -2.54 -1.43
C ALA A 192 3.33 -3.18 -2.49
N ALA A 193 4.64 -3.27 -2.22
CA ALA A 193 5.59 -3.90 -3.14
C ALA A 193 5.33 -5.41 -3.32
N ILE A 194 4.97 -6.14 -2.25
CA ILE A 194 4.57 -7.56 -2.33
C ILE A 194 3.29 -7.73 -3.18
N GLY A 195 2.31 -6.84 -3.02
CA GLY A 195 1.10 -6.84 -3.84
C GLY A 195 1.40 -6.59 -5.32
N VAL A 196 2.24 -5.60 -5.63
CA VAL A 196 2.67 -5.29 -7.00
C VAL A 196 3.50 -6.44 -7.59
N TYR A 197 4.35 -7.09 -6.79
CA TYR A 197 5.04 -8.31 -7.21
C TYR A 197 4.04 -9.39 -7.66
N GLY A 198 3.01 -9.66 -6.86
CA GLY A 198 1.98 -10.65 -7.19
C GLY A 198 1.24 -10.33 -8.50
N ILE A 199 0.80 -9.08 -8.67
CA ILE A 199 0.13 -8.62 -9.89
C ILE A 199 1.06 -8.73 -11.11
N ALA A 200 2.29 -8.23 -10.99
CA ALA A 200 3.27 -8.30 -12.06
C ALA A 200 3.61 -9.74 -12.42
N MET A 201 3.71 -10.63 -11.45
CA MET A 201 3.97 -12.05 -11.65
C MET A 201 2.83 -12.74 -12.42
N VAL A 202 1.57 -12.50 -12.05
CA VAL A 202 0.39 -13.03 -12.77
C VAL A 202 0.34 -12.53 -14.22
N ILE A 203 0.62 -11.25 -14.44
CA ILE A 203 0.69 -10.68 -15.80
C ILE A 203 1.83 -11.33 -16.60
N MET A 204 3.02 -11.42 -16.02
CA MET A 204 4.18 -11.97 -16.73
C MET A 204 4.02 -13.46 -17.04
N LEU A 205 3.46 -14.25 -16.14
CA LEU A 205 3.08 -15.64 -16.41
C LEU A 205 2.05 -15.74 -17.53
N SER A 206 1.06 -14.84 -17.55
CA SER A 206 0.05 -14.79 -18.61
C SER A 206 0.67 -14.50 -19.97
N VAL A 207 1.62 -13.56 -20.05
CA VAL A 207 2.37 -13.26 -21.28
C VAL A 207 3.26 -14.44 -21.68
N PHE A 208 3.96 -15.06 -20.74
CA PHE A 208 4.79 -16.25 -20.99
C PHE A 208 3.97 -17.42 -21.54
N SER A 209 2.72 -17.56 -21.10
CA SER A 209 1.82 -18.61 -21.55
C SER A 209 1.58 -18.57 -23.08
N ILE A 210 1.67 -17.38 -23.70
CA ILE A 210 1.46 -17.16 -25.14
C ILE A 210 2.80 -17.04 -25.90
N ASN A 211 3.90 -17.56 -25.35
CA ASN A 211 5.24 -17.50 -25.95
C ASN A 211 5.31 -17.92 -27.43
N ALA A 212 4.56 -18.95 -27.83
CA ALA A 212 4.53 -19.43 -29.20
C ALA A 212 3.94 -18.39 -30.18
N ASN A 213 2.87 -17.68 -29.80
CA ASN A 213 2.30 -16.64 -30.65
C ASN A 213 3.22 -15.42 -30.66
N ILE A 214 3.82 -15.06 -29.53
CA ILE A 214 4.78 -13.96 -29.45
C ILE A 214 5.98 -14.23 -30.38
N ALA A 215 6.52 -15.46 -30.39
CA ALA A 215 7.60 -15.85 -31.28
C ALA A 215 7.21 -15.79 -32.77
N LEU A 216 5.92 -16.01 -33.09
CA LEU A 216 5.39 -15.92 -34.45
C LEU A 216 5.28 -14.47 -34.93
N TYR A 217 4.80 -13.56 -34.09
CA TYR A 217 4.65 -12.13 -34.45
C TYR A 217 5.95 -11.32 -34.27
N TYR A 218 6.78 -11.67 -33.28
CA TYR A 218 8.00 -10.96 -32.90
C TYR A 218 9.19 -11.92 -32.81
N PRO A 219 9.81 -12.28 -33.95
CA PRO A 219 10.88 -13.27 -33.99
C PRO A 219 12.17 -12.86 -33.25
N SER A 220 12.32 -11.57 -32.92
CA SER A 220 13.42 -11.06 -32.09
C SER A 220 13.29 -11.41 -30.60
N VAL A 221 12.09 -11.77 -30.13
CA VAL A 221 11.83 -12.12 -28.72
C VAL A 221 11.96 -13.63 -28.55
N THR A 222 13.13 -14.08 -28.07
CA THR A 222 13.36 -15.51 -27.81
C THR A 222 12.64 -15.96 -26.54
N THR A 223 12.33 -17.25 -26.46
CA THR A 223 11.71 -17.87 -25.27
C THR A 223 12.59 -17.73 -24.02
N ALA A 224 13.91 -17.73 -24.20
CA ALA A 224 14.87 -17.48 -23.13
C ALA A 224 14.71 -16.08 -22.55
N VAL A 225 14.65 -15.04 -23.40
CA VAL A 225 14.41 -13.66 -22.97
C VAL A 225 13.09 -13.55 -22.22
N LEU A 226 12.03 -14.19 -22.72
CA LEU A 226 10.72 -14.13 -22.07
C LEU A 226 10.71 -14.84 -20.70
N SER A 227 11.42 -15.97 -20.56
CA SER A 227 11.58 -16.65 -19.27
C SER A 227 12.37 -15.79 -18.26
N SER A 228 13.46 -15.15 -18.70
CA SER A 228 14.24 -14.24 -17.85
C SER A 228 13.40 -13.04 -17.42
N LEU A 229 12.63 -12.44 -18.34
CA LEU A 229 11.74 -11.32 -18.02
C LEU A 229 10.62 -11.74 -17.06
N THR A 230 10.11 -12.97 -17.19
CA THR A 230 9.05 -13.49 -16.31
C THR A 230 9.55 -13.69 -14.88
N LEU A 231 10.82 -14.08 -14.70
CA LEU A 231 11.42 -14.24 -13.38
C LEU A 231 11.85 -12.90 -12.78
N TRP A 232 12.57 -12.07 -13.54
CA TRP A 232 13.18 -10.84 -13.02
C TRP A 232 12.30 -9.61 -13.11
N GLY A 233 11.37 -9.56 -14.06
CA GLY A 233 10.45 -8.44 -14.27
C GLY A 233 9.60 -8.11 -13.04
N PRO A 234 8.90 -9.11 -12.43
CA PRO A 234 8.12 -8.87 -11.22
C PRO A 234 8.97 -8.38 -10.05
N ILE A 235 10.18 -8.91 -9.89
CA ILE A 235 11.13 -8.49 -8.84
C ILE A 235 11.55 -7.03 -9.06
N ALA A 236 11.86 -6.65 -10.31
CA ALA A 236 12.21 -5.28 -10.66
C ALA A 236 11.04 -4.32 -10.40
N CYS A 237 9.81 -4.68 -10.79
CA CYS A 237 8.61 -3.89 -10.52
C CYS A 237 8.38 -3.69 -9.02
N ALA A 238 8.56 -4.75 -8.22
CA ALA A 238 8.42 -4.70 -6.77
C ALA A 238 9.48 -3.79 -6.13
N LEU A 239 10.74 -3.92 -6.55
CA LEU A 239 11.85 -3.10 -6.07
C LEU A 239 11.65 -1.62 -6.41
N ILE A 240 11.27 -1.31 -7.65
CA ILE A 240 10.97 0.07 -8.09
C ILE A 240 9.82 0.65 -7.27
N THR A 241 8.76 -0.14 -7.04
CA THR A 241 7.61 0.27 -6.22
C THR A 241 8.03 0.56 -4.79
N TYR A 242 8.79 -0.33 -4.17
CA TYR A 242 9.31 -0.16 -2.82
C TYR A 242 10.14 1.12 -2.71
N ILE A 243 11.15 1.29 -3.57
CA ILE A 243 12.04 2.48 -3.57
C ILE A 243 11.23 3.76 -3.77
N PHE A 244 10.26 3.76 -4.68
CA PHE A 244 9.44 4.93 -4.97
C PHE A 244 8.54 5.32 -3.79
N LEU A 245 7.86 4.33 -3.19
CA LEU A 245 6.96 4.57 -2.07
C LEU A 245 7.72 4.94 -0.81
N ASP A 246 8.83 4.25 -0.51
CA ASP A 246 9.68 4.54 0.64
C ASP A 246 10.33 5.92 0.55
N ARG A 247 10.77 6.31 -0.66
CA ARG A 247 11.25 7.67 -0.92
C ARG A 247 10.16 8.71 -0.66
N ARG A 248 8.92 8.48 -1.11
CA ARG A 248 7.82 9.43 -0.85
C ARG A 248 7.43 9.47 0.63
N ARG A 249 7.44 8.33 1.31
CA ARG A 249 7.18 8.23 2.76
C ARG A 249 8.23 9.01 3.55
N SER A 250 9.51 8.78 3.27
CA SER A 250 10.62 9.47 3.95
C SER A 250 10.68 10.97 3.64
N GLU A 251 10.36 11.39 2.41
CA GLU A 251 10.24 12.81 2.07
C GLU A 251 9.07 13.46 2.82
N GLY A 252 7.92 12.79 2.93
CA GLY A 252 6.73 13.30 3.61
C GLY A 252 6.76 13.25 5.14
N ALA A 253 7.52 12.31 5.72
CA ALA A 253 7.64 12.12 7.17
C ALA A 253 8.68 13.03 7.85
N LYS A 254 9.55 13.70 7.08
CA LYS A 254 10.53 14.62 7.66
C LYS A 254 9.82 15.79 8.35
N PRO A 255 10.09 16.06 9.64
CA PRO A 255 9.61 17.28 10.27
C PRO A 255 10.20 18.47 9.52
N LEU A 256 9.39 19.50 9.30
CA LEU A 256 9.91 20.76 8.80
C LEU A 256 10.79 21.35 9.90
N THR A 257 11.93 21.92 9.52
CA THR A 257 12.65 22.81 10.45
C THR A 257 11.77 24.01 10.79
N ASP A 258 11.99 24.63 11.95
CA ASP A 258 11.17 25.78 12.36
C ASP A 258 11.23 26.89 11.31
N GLU A 259 12.41 27.15 10.72
CA GLU A 259 12.58 28.13 9.65
C GLU A 259 11.78 27.79 8.38
N GLU A 260 11.83 26.52 7.93
CA GLU A 260 11.03 26.02 6.79
C GLU A 260 9.52 26.11 7.07
N ARG A 261 9.10 25.85 8.32
CA ARG A 261 7.72 25.96 8.78
C ARG A 261 7.25 27.42 8.79
N PHE A 262 8.06 28.34 9.33
CA PHE A 262 7.79 29.78 9.30
C PHE A 262 7.71 30.31 7.87
N ASP A 263 8.63 29.92 6.99
CA ASP A 263 8.64 30.33 5.59
C ASP A 263 7.40 29.82 4.82
N LEU A 264 6.96 28.58 5.09
CA LEU A 264 5.72 28.04 4.52
C LEU A 264 4.52 28.93 4.87
N TYR A 265 4.44 29.42 6.10
CA TYR A 265 3.30 30.19 6.56
C TYR A 265 3.31 31.65 6.07
N ILE A 266 4.49 32.27 5.96
CA ILE A 266 4.62 33.67 5.52
C ILE A 266 4.61 33.79 3.99
N LYS A 267 5.33 32.90 3.30
CA LYS A 267 5.57 33.01 1.85
C LYS A 267 4.70 32.05 1.03
N GLY A 268 3.98 31.14 1.69
CA GLY A 268 3.24 30.06 1.03
C GLY A 268 4.16 29.00 0.40
N ILE A 269 3.58 28.14 -0.44
CA ILE A 269 4.31 27.05 -1.11
C ILE A 269 5.14 27.63 -2.28
N GLN A 270 6.43 27.87 -2.06
CA GLN A 270 7.36 28.34 -3.09
C GLN A 270 8.16 27.17 -3.72
N ASP A 271 8.46 26.14 -2.94
CA ASP A 271 9.34 25.04 -3.35
C ASP A 271 8.59 23.76 -3.72
N ARG A 272 9.09 23.07 -4.76
CA ARG A 272 8.61 21.72 -5.15
C ARG A 272 8.77 20.66 -4.05
N ARG A 273 9.72 20.84 -3.13
CA ARG A 273 9.88 19.95 -1.97
C ARG A 273 8.75 20.20 -0.98
N MET A 274 8.46 21.46 -0.69
CA MET A 274 7.41 21.87 0.22
C MET A 274 6.03 21.46 -0.30
N GLN A 275 5.79 21.64 -1.60
CA GLN A 275 4.57 21.17 -2.26
C GLN A 275 4.37 19.65 -2.12
N ARG A 276 5.43 18.85 -2.16
CA ARG A 276 5.33 17.39 -1.99
C ARG A 276 5.06 16.97 -0.55
N ILE A 277 5.68 17.61 0.44
CA ILE A 277 5.40 17.38 1.87
C ILE A 277 3.95 17.75 2.17
N TYR A 278 3.52 18.89 1.62
CA TYR A 278 2.14 19.35 1.65
C TYR A 278 1.18 18.33 1.02
N GLU A 279 1.44 17.89 -0.21
CA GLU A 279 0.61 16.92 -0.92
C GLU A 279 0.56 15.59 -0.15
N PHE A 280 1.66 15.17 0.48
CA PHE A 280 1.71 13.97 1.32
C PHE A 280 0.78 14.10 2.54
N LYS A 281 0.86 15.22 3.28
CA LYS A 281 0.01 15.48 4.46
C LYS A 281 -1.45 15.74 4.09
N LEU A 282 -1.71 16.47 3.00
CA LEU A 282 -3.05 16.73 2.47
C LEU A 282 -3.71 15.44 2.01
N ASN A 283 -2.97 14.63 1.23
CA ASN A 283 -3.47 13.35 0.77
C ASN A 283 -3.84 12.49 1.96
N ARG A 284 -3.14 12.55 3.11
CA ARG A 284 -3.47 11.79 4.33
C ARG A 284 -4.92 12.00 4.81
N CYS A 285 -5.57 13.11 4.48
CA CYS A 285 -7.00 13.29 4.70
C CYS A 285 -7.84 12.38 3.79
N TYR A 286 -8.81 11.64 4.33
CA TYR A 286 -9.78 10.88 3.54
C TYR A 286 -11.00 11.70 3.08
N GLN A 287 -11.05 12.99 3.43
CA GLN A 287 -12.24 13.83 3.23
C GLN A 287 -13.50 13.18 3.83
N CYS A 288 -13.34 12.41 4.90
CA CYS A 288 -14.44 11.75 5.61
C CYS A 288 -15.29 12.74 6.42
N GLY A 289 -14.84 13.97 6.64
CA GLY A 289 -15.57 14.99 7.40
C GLY A 289 -15.77 14.68 8.89
N LEU A 290 -15.12 13.64 9.48
CA LEU A 290 -15.31 13.28 10.91
C LEU A 290 -15.00 14.46 11.84
N CYS A 291 -13.89 15.15 11.55
CA CYS A 291 -13.46 16.34 12.27
C CYS A 291 -14.40 17.56 12.13
N ASP A 292 -15.18 17.61 11.05
CA ASP A 292 -16.17 18.65 10.78
C ASP A 292 -17.40 18.43 11.66
N ASP A 293 -17.95 17.21 11.68
CA ASP A 293 -19.16 16.89 12.43
C ASP A 293 -19.00 16.95 13.96
N ILE A 294 -17.83 16.57 14.48
CA ILE A 294 -17.58 16.65 15.93
C ILE A 294 -17.28 18.09 16.40
N CYS A 295 -17.15 19.05 15.48
CA CYS A 295 -16.72 20.40 15.82
C CYS A 295 -17.84 21.21 16.49
N PRO A 296 -17.68 21.65 17.75
CA PRO A 296 -18.71 22.39 18.48
C PRO A 296 -18.86 23.82 17.95
N VAL A 297 -17.83 24.35 17.29
CA VAL A 297 -17.85 25.67 16.66
C VAL A 297 -18.75 25.63 15.42
N ARG A 298 -18.64 24.56 14.62
CA ARG A 298 -19.52 24.35 13.47
C ARG A 298 -20.97 24.19 13.88
N ASP A 299 -21.22 23.39 14.92
CA ASP A 299 -22.58 23.16 15.43
C ASP A 299 -23.29 24.48 15.81
N MET A 300 -22.50 25.50 16.18
CA MET A 300 -23.00 26.83 16.55
C MET A 300 -22.97 27.88 15.42
N GLU A 301 -22.00 27.84 14.49
CA GLU A 301 -21.75 28.89 13.46
C GLU A 301 -22.18 28.50 12.03
N GLY A 302 -22.62 27.26 11.79
CA GLY A 302 -22.52 26.56 10.50
C GLY A 302 -23.11 27.17 9.22
N GLU A 303 -22.55 26.73 8.09
CA GLU A 303 -23.28 26.41 6.83
C GLU A 303 -22.39 25.65 5.82
N HIS A 304 -21.05 25.72 5.94
CA HIS A 304 -20.11 25.15 4.97
C HIS A 304 -19.42 23.89 5.52
N GLU A 305 -19.23 22.87 4.66
CA GLU A 305 -18.35 21.73 4.96
C GLU A 305 -16.95 22.25 5.28
N LEU A 306 -16.46 21.97 6.49
CA LEU A 306 -15.09 22.32 6.82
C LEU A 306 -14.18 21.36 6.08
N ASN A 307 -13.67 21.79 4.93
CA ASN A 307 -12.47 21.20 4.39
C ASN A 307 -11.27 21.75 5.17
N ILE A 308 -11.23 21.40 6.47
CA ILE A 308 -10.28 21.89 7.46
C ILE A 308 -8.88 21.90 6.88
N ILE A 309 -8.50 20.79 6.24
CA ILE A 309 -7.18 20.59 5.70
C ILE A 309 -7.01 21.43 4.43
N PHE A 310 -7.91 21.42 3.45
CA PHE A 310 -7.77 22.27 2.26
C PHE A 310 -7.71 23.78 2.57
N ASN A 311 -8.50 24.24 3.54
CA ASN A 311 -8.60 25.65 3.95
C ASN A 311 -7.38 26.11 4.74
N THR A 312 -6.96 25.31 5.72
CA THR A 312 -5.67 25.40 6.44
C THR A 312 -4.52 25.61 5.47
N PHE A 313 -4.46 24.75 4.46
CA PHE A 313 -3.27 24.62 3.65
C PHE A 313 -3.23 25.58 2.44
N GLN A 314 -4.37 26.10 1.99
CA GLN A 314 -4.44 27.19 0.99
C GLN A 314 -4.46 28.59 1.60
N ASN A 315 -4.27 28.75 2.92
CA ASN A 315 -4.47 30.02 3.63
C ASN A 315 -5.83 30.67 3.33
N LYS A 316 -6.89 29.87 3.16
CA LYS A 316 -8.26 30.34 2.94
C LYS A 316 -9.12 29.96 4.13
N HIS A 317 -9.84 30.91 4.69
CA HIS A 317 -10.64 30.72 5.90
C HIS A 317 -12.15 30.73 5.56
N ASP A 318 -12.62 29.73 4.82
CA ASP A 318 -14.04 29.66 4.41
C ASP A 318 -14.82 28.65 5.28
N GLY A 319 -14.90 28.87 6.61
CA GLY A 319 -15.90 28.17 7.42
C GLY A 319 -15.68 28.09 8.94
N VAL A 320 -14.43 27.98 9.41
CA VAL A 320 -14.07 28.19 10.83
C VAL A 320 -12.99 29.24 10.82
N ALA A 321 -13.31 30.43 11.31
CA ALA A 321 -12.34 31.48 11.47
C ALA A 321 -11.19 30.92 12.33
N LEU A 322 -9.95 31.24 11.96
CA LEU A 322 -8.76 30.92 12.77
C LEU A 322 -8.97 31.21 14.27
N TRP A 323 -9.81 32.21 14.57
CA TRP A 323 -10.16 32.67 15.91
C TRP A 323 -11.41 32.02 16.53
N SER A 324 -12.29 31.36 15.76
CA SER A 324 -13.46 30.67 16.33
C SER A 324 -13.14 29.28 16.87
N CYS A 325 -12.04 28.64 16.43
CA CYS A 325 -11.58 27.35 16.97
C CYS A 325 -11.31 27.40 18.49
N ILE A 326 -11.99 26.59 19.29
CA ILE A 326 -11.77 26.57 20.76
C ILE A 326 -10.60 25.67 21.20
N SER A 327 -9.82 25.12 20.27
CA SER A 327 -8.68 24.22 20.54
C SER A 327 -9.01 23.03 21.46
N CYS A 328 -10.22 22.48 21.34
CA CYS A 328 -10.72 21.41 22.22
C CYS A 328 -10.16 20.00 21.92
N GLY A 329 -9.55 19.76 20.75
CA GLY A 329 -8.96 18.46 20.40
C GLY A 329 -9.94 17.38 19.93
N MET A 330 -11.24 17.65 19.86
CA MET A 330 -12.20 16.61 19.42
C MET A 330 -11.99 16.16 17.97
N CYS A 331 -11.57 17.08 17.09
CA CYS A 331 -11.24 16.78 15.70
C CYS A 331 -10.04 15.84 15.54
N THR A 332 -9.05 15.92 16.43
CA THR A 332 -7.86 15.04 16.41
C THR A 332 -8.23 13.67 16.97
N ALA A 333 -9.07 13.63 18.01
CA ALA A 333 -9.55 12.38 18.61
C ALA A 333 -10.40 11.56 17.62
N VAL A 334 -11.28 12.18 16.85
CA VAL A 334 -12.15 11.44 15.90
C VAL A 334 -11.46 11.12 14.56
N CYS A 335 -10.23 11.57 14.35
CA CYS A 335 -9.58 11.45 13.05
C CYS A 335 -8.99 10.04 12.85
N PRO A 336 -9.45 9.25 11.86
CA PRO A 336 -8.91 7.90 11.61
C PRO A 336 -7.45 7.95 11.12
N GLN A 337 -7.01 9.13 10.69
CA GLN A 337 -5.67 9.40 10.18
C GLN A 337 -4.80 10.15 11.20
N ASN A 338 -5.30 10.27 12.44
CA ASN A 338 -4.68 10.96 13.57
C ASN A 338 -4.03 12.29 13.16
N ILE A 339 -4.78 13.14 12.46
CA ILE A 339 -4.29 14.42 11.96
C ILE A 339 -4.41 15.43 13.10
N GLU A 340 -3.27 15.94 13.56
CA GLU A 340 -3.15 16.93 14.63
C GLU A 340 -3.53 18.34 14.13
N TYR A 341 -4.82 18.61 13.99
CA TYR A 341 -5.33 19.91 13.53
C TYR A 341 -5.19 21.03 14.57
N VAL A 342 -5.28 20.72 15.86
CA VAL A 342 -5.21 21.73 16.94
C VAL A 342 -3.86 22.46 16.94
N ASP A 343 -2.76 21.71 16.78
CA ASP A 343 -1.42 22.28 16.78
C ASP A 343 -1.23 23.26 15.62
N TYR A 344 -1.77 22.92 14.44
CA TYR A 344 -1.79 23.84 13.30
C TYR A 344 -2.51 25.16 13.62
N VAL A 345 -3.70 25.11 14.24
CA VAL A 345 -4.46 26.33 14.57
C VAL A 345 -3.71 27.20 15.59
N LEU A 346 -3.10 26.57 16.59
CA LEU A 346 -2.31 27.30 17.60
C LEU A 346 -1.09 27.96 16.96
N GLU A 347 -0.37 27.25 16.08
CA GLU A 347 0.75 27.81 15.31
C GLU A 347 0.31 29.02 14.48
N GLN A 348 -0.82 28.92 13.77
CA GLN A 348 -1.37 30.03 12.97
C GLN A 348 -1.78 31.25 13.80
N ARG A 349 -2.36 31.04 14.98
CA ARG A 349 -2.71 32.14 15.90
C ARG A 349 -1.46 32.86 16.39
N LEU A 350 -0.41 32.12 16.74
CA LEU A 350 0.87 32.69 17.15
C LEU A 350 1.47 33.54 16.03
N LEU A 351 1.42 33.08 14.78
CA LEU A 351 1.91 33.84 13.63
C LEU A 351 1.12 35.13 13.38
N ALA A 352 -0.21 35.04 13.47
CA ALA A 352 -1.09 36.20 13.33
C ALA A 352 -0.86 37.25 14.43
N THR A 353 -0.60 36.84 15.67
CA THR A 353 -0.31 37.78 16.78
C THR A 353 1.09 38.36 16.74
N LEU A 354 2.08 37.62 16.21
CA LEU A 354 3.45 38.09 16.03
C LEU A 354 3.61 39.13 14.91
N GLY A 355 2.53 39.47 14.18
CA GLY A 355 2.56 40.51 13.16
C GLY A 355 3.33 40.11 11.89
N ALA A 356 3.60 38.81 11.73
CA ALA A 356 4.02 38.26 10.45
C ALA A 356 2.83 38.41 9.50
N LYS A 357 2.82 39.50 8.72
CA LYS A 357 1.77 39.76 7.74
C LYS A 357 1.69 38.57 6.78
N ALA A 358 0.47 38.03 6.69
CA ALA A 358 0.03 37.03 5.73
C ALA A 358 0.32 37.41 4.28
#